data_AF-A0A1M5SGJ0-F1
#
_entry.id   AF-A0A1M5SGJ0-F1
#
_cell.length_a   1.000
_cell.length_b   1.000
_cell.length_c   1.000
_cell.angle_alpha   90.00
_cell.angle_beta   90.00
_cell.angle_gamma   90.00
#
_symmetry.space_group_name_H-M   'P 1'
#
loop_
_entity.id
_entity.type
_entity.pdbx_description
1 polymer ?
#
loop_
_entity_poly.entity_id
_entity_poly.type
_entity_poly.pdbx_seq_one_letter_code
_entity_poly.pdbx_strand_id
1 'polypeptide(L)'
;MAQYFREVQAARERYRARFATREERGVNLLREWLSPEQRAQFDAKRYFDVIGCDSGKRYRIHYGETTNVHEIGDDDLPSVGWCFMPVGSLVVGDVMLAQKIALETYEYGALAVANRCPIRFSRFR
;
A
#
# COMPACT_ATOMS: atom_id res chain seq x y z
N MET A 1 -31.78 -18.07 16.88
CA MET A 1 -31.14 -17.92 15.56
C MET A 1 -31.24 -16.50 14.99
N ALA A 2 -32.43 -15.92 14.78
CA ALA A 2 -32.56 -14.59 14.16
C ALA A 2 -31.91 -13.43 14.96
N GLN A 3 -31.98 -13.47 16.29
CA GLN A 3 -31.32 -12.48 17.15
C GLN A 3 -29.78 -12.54 17.06
N TYR A 4 -29.22 -13.76 17.07
CA TYR A 4 -27.77 -13.99 16.92
C TYR A 4 -27.22 -13.43 15.59
N PHE A 5 -27.93 -13.65 14.47
CA PHE A 5 -27.52 -13.09 13.18
C PHE A 5 -27.52 -11.56 13.17
N ARG A 6 -28.51 -10.92 13.81
CA ARG A 6 -28.57 -9.45 13.92
C ARG A 6 -27.42 -8.89 14.76
N GLU A 7 -27.09 -9.54 15.87
CA GLU A 7 -25.97 -9.13 16.73
C GLU A 7 -24.62 -9.23 16.00
N VAL A 8 -24.39 -10.31 15.24
CA VAL A 8 -23.18 -10.47 14.41
C VAL A 8 -23.11 -9.42 13.30
N GLN A 9 -24.23 -9.09 12.65
CA GLN A 9 -24.29 -8.04 11.63
C GLN A 9 -23.95 -6.67 12.22
N ALA A 10 -24.57 -6.30 13.35
CA ALA A 10 -24.31 -5.04 14.03
C ALA A 10 -22.85 -4.94 14.50
N ALA A 11 -22.27 -6.02 15.02
CA ALA A 11 -20.86 -6.07 15.39
C ALA A 11 -19.93 -5.86 14.17
N ARG A 12 -20.23 -6.47 13.02
CA ARG A 12 -19.49 -6.29 11.76
C ARG A 12 -19.59 -4.87 11.21
N GLU A 13 -20.75 -4.22 11.32
CA GLU A 13 -20.94 -2.84 10.91
C GLU A 13 -20.15 -1.87 11.78
N ARG A 14 -20.21 -2.05 13.10
CA ARG A 14 -19.38 -1.28 14.05
C ARG A 14 -17.90 -1.47 13.79
N TYR A 15 -17.47 -2.70 13.52
CA TYR A 15 -16.08 -2.99 13.15
C TYR A 15 -15.69 -2.27 11.84
N ARG A 16 -16.52 -2.36 10.80
CA ARG A 16 -16.28 -1.68 9.52
C ARG A 16 -16.21 -0.17 9.65
N ALA A 17 -17.13 0.44 10.40
CA ALA A 17 -17.12 1.88 10.64
C ALA A 17 -15.84 2.31 11.38
N ARG A 18 -15.45 1.57 12.43
CA ARG A 18 -14.23 1.85 13.18
C ARG A 18 -12.98 1.67 12.31
N PHE A 19 -12.95 0.65 11.45
CA PHE A 19 -11.84 0.42 10.53
C PHE A 19 -11.75 1.53 9.48
N ALA A 20 -12.88 1.97 8.91
CA ALA A 20 -12.92 3.08 7.96
C ALA A 20 -12.37 4.39 8.56
N THR A 21 -12.71 4.71 9.81
CA THR A 21 -12.13 5.89 10.49
C THR A 21 -10.62 5.77 10.72
N ARG A 22 -10.11 4.56 10.97
CA ARG A 22 -8.66 4.33 11.09
C ARG A 22 -7.99 4.46 9.72
N GLU A 23 -8.60 3.91 8.68
CA GLU A 23 -8.10 4.00 7.31
C GLU A 23 -8.01 5.45 6.85
N GLU A 24 -9.04 6.26 7.11
CA GLU A 24 -9.05 7.69 6.78
C GLU A 24 -7.87 8.42 7.43
N ARG A 25 -7.58 8.12 8.71
CA ARG A 25 -6.42 8.68 9.41
C ARG A 25 -5.09 8.24 8.79
N GLY A 26 -4.96 6.95 8.47
CA GLY A 26 -3.76 6.41 7.81
C GLY A 26 -3.54 7.03 6.44
N VAL A 27 -4.60 7.19 5.64
CA VAL A 27 -4.53 7.86 4.33
C VAL A 27 -4.17 9.34 4.47
N ASN A 28 -4.71 10.04 5.46
CA ASN A 28 -4.37 11.44 5.71
C ASN A 28 -2.89 11.59 6.07
N LEU A 29 -2.38 10.75 6.98
CA LEU A 29 -0.97 10.73 7.35
C LEU A 29 -0.07 10.39 6.15
N LEU A 30 -0.44 9.36 5.37
CA LEU A 30 0.25 9.03 4.13
C LEU A 30 0.33 10.26 3.23
N ARG A 31 -0.80 10.90 2.93
CA ARG A 31 -0.87 12.10 2.08
C ARG A 31 0.08 13.16 2.61
N GLU A 32 0.05 13.48 3.90
CA GLU A 32 0.91 14.48 4.55
C GLU A 32 2.41 14.24 4.29
N TRP A 33 2.84 12.98 4.22
CA TRP A 33 4.23 12.58 3.98
C TRP A 33 4.62 12.41 2.51
N LEU A 34 3.66 12.50 1.58
CA LEU A 34 3.95 12.47 0.15
C LEU A 34 4.51 13.82 -0.32
N SER A 35 5.50 13.78 -1.22
CA SER A 35 5.88 14.95 -2.00
C SER A 35 4.68 15.48 -2.79
N PRO A 36 4.69 16.75 -3.24
CA PRO A 36 3.61 17.28 -4.08
C PRO A 36 3.29 16.40 -5.30
N GLU A 37 4.31 15.88 -5.98
CA GLU A 37 4.19 15.02 -7.15
C GLU A 37 3.60 13.66 -6.78
N GLN A 38 4.12 13.04 -5.72
CA GLN A 38 3.61 11.75 -5.22
C GLN A 38 2.15 11.87 -4.77
N ARG A 39 1.79 12.98 -4.10
CA ARG A 39 0.42 13.25 -3.68
C ARG A 39 -0.51 13.41 -4.86
N ALA A 40 -0.09 14.15 -5.89
CA ALA A 40 -0.86 14.31 -7.12
C ALA A 40 -1.07 12.95 -7.84
N GLN A 41 -0.05 12.09 -7.87
CA GLN A 41 -0.18 10.73 -8.40
C GLN A 41 -1.18 9.91 -7.58
N PHE A 42 -1.07 9.95 -6.25
CA PHE A 42 -1.93 9.18 -5.36
C PHE A 42 -3.39 9.59 -5.48
N ASP A 43 -3.64 10.90 -5.52
CA ASP A 43 -4.99 11.47 -5.65
C ASP A 43 -5.63 11.13 -6.99
N ALA A 44 -4.87 11.17 -8.08
CA ALA A 44 -5.38 10.92 -9.42
C ALA A 44 -5.49 9.43 -9.77
N LYS A 45 -4.55 8.61 -9.28
CA LYS A 45 -4.32 7.25 -9.80
C LYS A 45 -4.31 6.16 -8.75
N ARG A 46 -4.44 6.51 -7.46
CA ARG A 46 -4.40 5.56 -6.34
C ARG A 46 -3.08 4.78 -6.25
N TYR A 47 -1.99 5.38 -6.72
CA TYR A 47 -0.62 4.92 -6.53
C TYR A 47 0.33 6.11 -6.52
N PHE A 48 1.55 5.93 -6.05
CA PHE A 48 2.62 6.90 -6.22
C PHE A 48 3.95 6.20 -6.49
N ASP A 49 4.86 6.90 -7.14
CA ASP A 49 6.20 6.39 -7.45
C ASP A 49 7.20 6.90 -6.39
N VAL A 50 8.13 6.05 -5.98
CA VAL A 50 9.25 6.35 -5.08
C VAL A 50 10.57 5.95 -5.75
N ILE A 51 11.67 6.57 -5.34
CA ILE A 51 13.01 6.25 -5.81
C ILE A 51 13.77 5.55 -4.68
N GLY A 52 14.30 4.36 -4.98
CA GLY A 52 15.12 3.60 -4.04
C GLY A 52 16.41 4.34 -3.70
N CYS A 53 16.75 4.41 -2.42
CA CYS A 53 17.93 5.17 -1.96
C CYS A 53 19.27 4.54 -2.34
N ASP A 54 19.32 3.21 -2.54
CA ASP A 54 20.56 2.48 -2.77
C ASP A 54 20.80 2.28 -4.29
N SER A 55 19.77 1.91 -5.04
CA SER A 55 19.87 1.57 -6.46
C SER A 55 19.45 2.69 -7.40
N GLY A 56 18.70 3.69 -6.92
CA GLY A 56 18.06 4.71 -7.76
C GLY A 56 16.89 4.18 -8.61
N LYS A 57 16.47 2.93 -8.44
CA LYS A 57 15.35 2.35 -9.18
C LYS A 57 14.03 3.00 -8.76
N ARG A 58 13.09 3.03 -9.71
CA ARG A 58 11.73 3.51 -9.46
C ARG A 58 10.83 2.37 -9.01
N TYR A 59 10.05 2.62 -7.96
CA TYR A 59 9.05 1.70 -7.45
C TYR A 59 7.69 2.39 -7.42
N ARG A 60 6.66 1.74 -7.97
CA ARG A 60 5.27 2.18 -7.90
C ARG A 60 4.56 1.45 -6.77
N ILE A 61 4.05 2.20 -5.80
CA ILE A 61 3.28 1.69 -4.67
C ILE A 61 1.80 1.93 -4.96
N HIS A 62 1.09 0.86 -5.33
CA HIS A 62 -0.35 0.85 -5.53
C HIS A 62 -1.09 0.82 -4.19
N TYR A 63 -2.30 1.38 -4.16
CA TYR A 63 -3.16 1.28 -2.99
C TYR A 63 -3.47 -0.18 -2.67
N GLY A 64 -3.04 -0.64 -1.50
CA GLY A 64 -3.22 -2.00 -1.01
C GLY A 64 -2.19 -2.37 0.05
N GLU A 65 -2.35 -3.54 0.67
CA GLU A 65 -1.46 -4.02 1.74
C GLU A 65 -0.43 -5.04 1.26
N THR A 66 -0.77 -5.80 0.21
CA THR A 66 0.02 -6.92 -0.29
C THR A 66 0.16 -6.85 -1.79
N THR A 67 1.29 -7.35 -2.32
CA THR A 67 1.58 -7.42 -3.76
C THR A 67 1.32 -6.09 -4.49
N ASN A 68 1.61 -4.98 -3.82
CA ASN A 68 1.23 -3.63 -4.24
C ASN A 68 2.44 -2.76 -4.62
N VAL A 69 3.66 -3.25 -4.42
CA VAL A 69 4.90 -2.56 -4.81
C VAL A 69 5.42 -3.18 -6.11
N HIS A 70 5.60 -2.36 -7.14
CA HIS A 70 6.16 -2.79 -8.43
C HIS A 70 7.43 -2.00 -8.73
N GLU A 71 8.54 -2.68 -8.97
CA GLU A 71 9.69 -2.07 -9.62
C GLU A 71 9.30 -1.70 -11.06
N ILE A 72 9.57 -0.46 -11.47
CA ILE A 72 9.21 0.07 -12.78
C ILE A 72 10.47 0.25 -13.62
N GLY A 73 10.48 -0.34 -14.81
CA GLY A 73 11.55 -0.21 -15.80
C GLY A 73 11.56 1.15 -16.51
N ASP A 74 12.57 1.34 -17.35
CA ASP A 74 12.76 2.56 -18.14
C ASP A 74 11.66 2.79 -19.18
N ASP A 75 10.96 1.72 -19.56
CA ASP A 75 9.79 1.71 -20.45
C ASP A 75 8.47 2.04 -19.74
N ASP A 76 8.53 2.43 -18.45
CA ASP A 76 7.39 2.61 -17.54
C ASP A 76 6.55 1.34 -17.32
N LEU A 77 7.08 0.17 -17.68
CA LEU A 77 6.43 -1.12 -17.41
C LEU A 77 6.94 -1.72 -16.10
N PRO A 78 6.06 -2.39 -15.33
CA PRO A 78 6.48 -3.12 -14.15
C PRO A 78 7.42 -4.28 -14.55
N SER A 79 8.54 -4.42 -13.85
CA SER A 79 9.53 -5.48 -14.06
C SER A 79 9.49 -6.58 -12.98
N VAL A 80 9.30 -6.21 -11.71
CA VAL A 80 9.23 -7.13 -10.57
C VAL A 80 8.20 -6.64 -9.54
N GLY A 81 7.39 -7.57 -9.00
CA GLY A 81 6.54 -7.27 -7.85
C GLY A 81 7.21 -7.62 -6.52
N TRP A 82 6.97 -6.79 -5.51
CA TRP A 82 7.49 -6.95 -4.15
C TRP A 82 6.34 -6.96 -3.14
N CYS A 83 6.41 -7.89 -2.18
CA CYS A 83 5.39 -8.06 -1.15
C CYS A 83 6.01 -8.22 0.25
N PHE A 84 5.73 -7.25 1.12
CA PHE A 84 6.24 -7.22 2.50
C PHE A 84 5.40 -8.04 3.50
N MET A 85 4.22 -8.55 3.08
CA MET A 85 3.33 -9.38 3.89
C MET A 85 3.16 -8.89 5.35
N PRO A 86 2.56 -7.70 5.56
CA PRO A 86 2.36 -7.16 6.90
C PRO A 86 1.57 -8.12 7.79
N VAL A 87 1.91 -8.16 9.08
CA VAL A 87 1.24 -9.02 10.07
C VAL A 87 0.15 -8.23 10.80
N GLY A 88 -1.04 -8.80 10.87
CA GLY A 88 -2.20 -8.21 11.56
C GLY A 88 -3.08 -7.34 10.67
N SER A 89 -4.08 -6.70 11.27
CA SER A 89 -5.03 -5.83 10.56
C SER A 89 -4.56 -4.37 10.59
N LEU A 90 -3.58 -4.07 9.76
CA LEU A 90 -3.08 -2.71 9.56
C LEU A 90 -3.96 -1.97 8.55
N VAL A 91 -4.02 -0.64 8.66
CA VAL A 91 -4.70 0.18 7.66
C VAL A 91 -3.78 0.39 6.45
N VAL A 92 -4.36 0.44 5.26
CA VAL A 92 -3.62 0.51 3.98
C VAL A 92 -2.72 1.74 3.95
N GLY A 93 -3.22 2.89 4.40
CA GLY A 93 -2.43 4.12 4.48
C GLY A 93 -1.12 3.98 5.27
N ASP A 94 -1.15 3.34 6.43
CA ASP A 94 0.04 3.12 7.27
C ASP A 94 1.01 2.13 6.61
N VAL A 95 0.48 1.07 5.98
CA VAL A 95 1.30 0.08 5.25
C VAL A 95 2.05 0.75 4.09
N MET A 96 1.34 1.52 3.27
CA MET A 96 1.94 2.22 2.13
C MET A 96 2.96 3.27 2.58
N LEU A 97 2.71 3.98 3.69
CA LEU A 97 3.65 4.94 4.25
C LEU A 97 4.94 4.26 4.73
N ALA A 98 4.81 3.12 5.44
CA ALA A 98 5.96 2.33 5.85
C ALA A 98 6.77 1.82 4.65
N GLN A 99 6.11 1.36 3.59
CA GLN A 99 6.75 0.93 2.34
C GLN A 99 7.51 2.07 1.65
N LYS A 100 6.92 3.27 1.58
CA LYS A 100 7.59 4.47 1.06
C LYS A 100 8.87 4.75 1.83
N ILE A 101 8.77 4.87 3.15
CA ILE A 101 9.91 5.20 4.02
C ILE A 101 10.99 4.14 3.86
N ALA A 102 10.62 2.86 3.87
CA ALA A 102 11.56 1.75 3.74
C ALA A 102 12.34 1.81 2.41
N LEU A 103 11.66 2.07 1.29
CA LEU A 103 12.31 2.14 -0.02
C LEU A 103 13.17 3.39 -0.19
N GLU A 104 12.72 4.54 0.31
CA GLU A 104 13.45 5.81 0.16
C GLU A 104 14.58 6.00 1.19
N THR A 105 14.72 5.13 2.19
CA THR A 105 15.74 5.28 3.25
C THR A 105 16.52 4.03 3.62
N TYR A 106 16.05 2.83 3.23
CA TYR A 106 16.66 1.56 3.58
C TYR A 106 16.35 0.45 2.54
N GLU A 107 16.48 0.79 1.26
CA GLU A 107 15.99 0.00 0.13
C GLU A 107 16.46 -1.45 0.17
N TYR A 108 17.77 -1.71 0.20
CA TYR A 108 18.27 -3.09 0.12
C TYR A 108 17.88 -3.93 1.33
N GLY A 109 17.87 -3.35 2.52
CA GLY A 109 17.42 -4.04 3.72
C GLY A 109 15.92 -4.32 3.70
N ALA A 110 15.11 -3.41 3.16
CA ALA A 110 13.69 -3.60 2.94
C ALA A 110 13.43 -4.72 1.92
N LEU A 111 14.10 -4.69 0.77
CA LEU A 111 13.94 -5.70 -0.28
C LEU A 111 14.44 -7.08 0.14
N ALA A 112 15.42 -7.17 1.03
CA ALA A 112 15.93 -8.45 1.56
C ALA A 112 14.87 -9.25 2.36
N VAL A 113 13.89 -8.57 2.95
CA VAL A 113 12.78 -9.21 3.69
C VAL A 113 11.48 -9.30 2.87
N ALA A 114 11.43 -8.64 1.71
CA ALA A 114 10.28 -8.67 0.82
C ALA A 114 10.26 -9.95 -0.03
N ASN A 115 9.07 -10.51 -0.23
CA ASN A 115 8.87 -11.62 -1.16
C ASN A 115 8.76 -11.07 -2.59
N ARG A 116 9.50 -11.69 -3.53
CA ARG A 116 9.26 -11.47 -4.95
C ARG A 116 7.94 -12.11 -5.34
N CYS A 117 7.06 -11.37 -6.00
CA CYS A 117 5.82 -11.90 -6.55
C CYS A 117 5.73 -11.63 -8.06
N PRO A 118 5.06 -12.52 -8.82
CA PRO A 118 4.76 -12.24 -10.22
C PRO A 118 4.00 -10.92 -10.32
N ILE A 119 4.29 -10.13 -11.35
CA ILE A 119 3.46 -8.98 -11.67
C ILE A 119 2.11 -9.53 -12.14
N ARG A 120 1.13 -9.51 -11.24
CA ARG A 120 -0.25 -9.69 -11.68
C ARG A 120 -0.61 -8.41 -12.43
N PHE A 121 -0.76 -8.53 -13.75
CA PHE A 121 -1.61 -7.61 -14.50
C PHE A 121 -3.04 -7.78 -13.97
N SER A 122 -3.35 -7.21 -12.81
CA SER A 122 -4.73 -6.93 -12.46
C SER A 122 -5.21 -5.89 -13.48
N ARG A 123 -5.90 -6.36 -14.52
CA ARG A 123 -6.83 -5.56 -15.31
C ARG A 123 -7.85 -5.00 -14.33
N PHE A 124 -7.55 -3.87 -13.71
CA PHE A 124 -8.56 -3.05 -13.07
C PHE A 124 -9.42 -2.51 -14.22
N ARG A 125 -10.51 -3.21 -14.48
CA ARG A 125 -11.69 -2.69 -15.18
C ARG A 125 -12.50 -1.86 -14.22
#